data_AF-I5BVW4-F1
#
_entry.id   AF-I5BVW4-F1
#
_cell.length_a   1.000
_cell.length_b   1.000
_cell.length_c   1.000
_cell.angle_alpha   90.00
_cell.angle_beta   90.00
_cell.angle_gamma   90.00
#
_symmetry.space_group_name_H-M   'P 1'
#
loop_
_entity.id
_entity.type
_entity.pdbx_description
1 polymer ?
#
loop_
_entity_poly.entity_id
_entity_poly.type
_entity_poly.pdbx_seq_one_letter_code
_entity_poly.pdbx_strand_id
1 'polypeptide(L)'
;MMHKKRWGYLGTLVALLLLWSSCEEQNFFGGPVYDFEGNLKRDRAILADFIETFEVDSIRRIHDPSGVIIIVQEEGSGSQARPGNVIYTEFNLSLLDGTIVDTTREDVAIANDIWNENVTYTFFQFVIPTAGQGVAVQA
;
A
#
# COMPACT_ATOMS: atom_id res chain seq x y z
N MET A 1 -53.44 -17.68 28.37
CA MET A 1 -52.08 -18.27 28.37
C MET A 1 -51.36 -18.23 27.01
N MET A 2 -51.85 -17.50 25.99
CA MET A 2 -51.27 -17.51 24.61
C MET A 2 -50.29 -16.39 24.26
N HIS A 3 -50.12 -15.34 25.09
CA HIS A 3 -49.25 -14.21 24.75
C HIS A 3 -47.76 -14.41 25.11
N LYS A 4 -47.43 -15.16 26.18
CA LYS A 4 -46.03 -15.38 26.60
C LYS A 4 -45.24 -16.27 25.64
N LYS A 5 -45.89 -17.24 24.98
CA LYS A 5 -45.24 -18.13 23.99
C LYS A 5 -44.81 -17.40 22.71
N ARG A 6 -45.61 -16.42 22.24
CA ARG A 6 -45.34 -15.66 20.99
C ARG A 6 -44.12 -14.74 21.11
N TRP A 7 -43.84 -14.21 22.30
CA TRP A 7 -42.65 -13.39 22.56
C TRP A 7 -41.36 -14.22 22.63
N GLY A 8 -41.45 -15.46 23.14
CA GLY A 8 -40.34 -16.40 23.12
C GLY A 8 -39.87 -16.72 21.70
N TYR A 9 -40.79 -17.03 20.78
CA TYR A 9 -40.45 -17.32 19.39
C TYR A 9 -39.89 -16.10 18.63
N LEU A 10 -40.40 -14.89 18.91
CA LEU A 10 -39.87 -13.67 18.30
C LEU A 10 -38.45 -13.36 18.78
N GLY A 11 -38.15 -13.59 20.07
CA GLY A 11 -36.80 -13.46 20.62
C GLY A 11 -35.82 -14.48 20.01
N THR A 12 -36.25 -15.73 19.82
CA THR A 12 -35.42 -16.76 19.18
C THR A 12 -35.17 -16.46 17.70
N LEU A 13 -36.18 -15.94 16.97
CA LEU A 13 -36.03 -15.54 15.57
C LEU A 13 -35.07 -14.37 15.39
N VAL A 14 -35.14 -13.36 16.26
CA VAL A 14 -34.22 -12.21 16.24
C VAL A 14 -32.80 -12.66 16.60
N ALA A 15 -32.62 -13.55 17.58
CA ALA A 15 -31.32 -14.12 17.91
C ALA A 15 -30.71 -14.95 16.77
N LEU A 16 -31.53 -15.73 16.05
CA LEU A 16 -31.10 -16.49 14.87
C LEU A 16 -30.73 -15.57 13.69
N LEU A 17 -31.47 -14.47 13.49
CA LEU A 17 -31.15 -13.45 12.48
C LEU A 17 -29.85 -12.68 12.79
N LEU A 18 -29.56 -12.44 14.08
CA LEU A 18 -28.31 -11.81 14.52
C LEU A 18 -27.09 -12.76 14.39
N LEU A 19 -27.29 -14.07 14.53
CA LEU A 19 -26.23 -15.07 14.31
C LEU A 19 -25.89 -15.26 12.82
N TRP A 20 -26.81 -14.92 11.91
CA TRP A 20 -26.59 -14.98 10.45
C TRP A 20 -25.97 -13.70 9.87
N SER A 21 -25.90 -12.61 10.65
CA SER A 21 -25.37 -11.31 10.20
C SER A 21 -23.88 -11.10 10.52
N SER A 22 -23.18 -12.12 11.05
CA SER A 22 -21.72 -12.10 11.22
C SER A 22 -20.96 -12.44 9.92
N CYS A 23 -21.49 -12.02 8.76
CA CYS A 23 -20.72 -12.09 7.51
C CYS A 23 -19.60 -11.04 7.58
N GLU A 24 -18.39 -11.49 7.87
CA GLU A 24 -17.18 -10.74 7.55
C GLU A 24 -17.21 -10.46 6.04
N GLU A 25 -17.10 -9.19 5.65
CA GLU A 25 -17.11 -8.81 4.24
C GLU A 25 -15.91 -9.49 3.57
N GLN A 26 -16.21 -10.36 2.60
CA GLN A 26 -15.17 -11.06 1.84
C GLN A 26 -14.89 -10.31 0.55
N ASN A 27 -13.61 -10.19 0.20
CA ASN A 27 -13.20 -9.67 -1.08
C ASN A 27 -13.63 -10.62 -2.21
N PHE A 28 -13.48 -10.18 -3.47
CA PHE A 28 -13.85 -10.94 -4.66
C PHE A 28 -13.18 -12.33 -4.76
N PHE A 29 -12.06 -12.56 -4.05
CA PHE A 29 -11.32 -13.82 -3.99
C PHE A 29 -11.66 -14.68 -2.76
N GLY A 30 -12.67 -14.29 -1.97
CA GLY A 30 -13.09 -15.03 -0.77
C GLY A 30 -12.18 -14.84 0.45
N GLY A 31 -11.24 -13.90 0.39
CA GLY A 31 -10.42 -13.48 1.53
C GLY A 31 -11.04 -12.31 2.30
N PRO A 32 -10.43 -11.85 3.40
CA PRO A 32 -10.88 -10.65 4.10
C PRO A 32 -10.81 -9.41 3.19
N VAL A 33 -11.74 -8.48 3.36
CA VAL A 33 -11.65 -7.15 2.73
C VAL A 33 -10.46 -6.38 3.32
N TYR A 34 -9.72 -5.68 2.46
CA TYR A 34 -8.59 -4.85 2.88
C TYR A 34 -9.06 -3.65 3.70
N ASP A 35 -8.59 -3.56 4.95
CA ASP A 35 -8.91 -2.46 5.87
C ASP A 35 -8.02 -1.24 5.61
N PHE A 36 -8.43 -0.39 4.67
CA PHE A 36 -7.68 0.82 4.30
C PHE A 36 -7.46 1.76 5.49
N GLU A 37 -8.50 2.06 6.27
CA GLU A 37 -8.41 3.03 7.36
C GLU A 37 -7.58 2.49 8.52
N GLY A 38 -7.78 1.22 8.90
CA GLY A 38 -7.01 0.59 9.97
C GLY A 38 -5.54 0.39 9.61
N ASN A 39 -5.23 0.01 8.36
CA ASN A 39 -3.85 -0.08 7.89
C ASN A 39 -3.20 1.30 7.83
N LEU A 40 -3.86 2.30 7.24
CA LEU A 40 -3.32 3.67 7.21
C LEU A 40 -3.04 4.21 8.62
N LYS A 41 -3.92 3.94 9.58
CA LYS A 41 -3.73 4.33 10.98
C LYS A 41 -2.53 3.63 11.61
N ARG A 42 -2.36 2.33 11.37
CA ARG A 42 -1.23 1.54 11.90
C ARG A 42 0.10 1.98 11.27
N ASP A 43 0.13 2.06 9.95
CA ASP A 43 1.35 2.32 9.19
C ASP A 43 1.84 3.75 9.40
N ARG A 44 0.94 4.72 9.59
CA ARG A 44 1.33 6.09 9.95
C ARG A 44 2.12 6.16 11.26
N ALA A 45 1.76 5.35 12.26
CA ALA A 45 2.50 5.30 13.52
C ALA A 45 3.90 4.69 13.32
N ILE A 46 3.98 3.56 12.60
CA ILE A 46 5.23 2.88 12.29
C ILE A 46 6.18 3.81 11.50
N LEU A 47 5.65 4.51 10.49
CA LEU A 47 6.43 5.43 9.67
C LEU A 47 6.88 6.67 10.47
N ALA A 48 6.06 7.16 11.41
CA ALA A 48 6.47 8.26 12.29
C ALA A 48 7.70 7.85 13.12
N ASP A 49 7.65 6.68 13.75
CA ASP A 49 8.76 6.14 14.54
C ASP A 49 10.02 5.92 13.69
N PHE A 50 9.86 5.35 12.49
CA PHE A 50 10.98 5.12 11.57
C PHE A 50 11.69 6.43 11.19
N ILE A 51 10.93 7.46 10.79
CA ILE A 51 11.47 8.74 10.33
C ILE A 51 12.20 9.52 11.42
N GLU A 52 11.91 9.28 12.71
CA GLU A 52 12.69 9.87 13.81
C GLU A 52 14.14 9.41 13.83
N THR A 53 14.40 8.18 13.37
CA THR A 53 15.73 7.56 13.39
C THR A 53 16.37 7.44 12.01
N PHE A 54 15.59 7.60 10.94
CA PHE A 54 16.08 7.48 9.58
C PHE A 54 16.89 8.72 9.18
N GLU A 55 18.21 8.55 9.19
CA GLU A 55 19.15 9.57 8.76
C GLU A 55 19.42 9.47 7.26
N VAL A 56 18.96 10.48 6.53
CA VAL A 56 19.27 10.68 5.12
C VAL A 56 19.39 12.17 4.87
N ASP A 57 20.36 12.55 4.04
CA ASP A 57 20.50 13.94 3.58
C ASP A 57 19.23 14.36 2.85
N SER A 58 18.69 15.52 3.20
CA SER A 58 17.46 16.00 2.58
C SER A 58 17.46 17.50 2.42
N ILE A 59 17.05 17.96 1.24
CA ILE A 59 16.79 19.38 0.97
C ILE A 59 15.32 19.73 1.22
N ARG A 60 14.43 18.72 1.20
CA ARG A 60 13.00 18.90 1.46
C ARG A 60 12.33 17.59 1.89
N ARG A 61 11.36 17.69 2.80
CA ARG A 61 10.48 16.58 3.21
C ARG A 61 9.02 16.98 2.96
N ILE A 62 8.26 16.11 2.33
CA ILE A 62 6.87 16.35 1.93
C ILE A 62 6.00 15.26 2.58
N HIS A 63 4.97 15.69 3.31
CA HIS A 63 3.97 14.80 3.89
C HIS A 63 2.67 14.93 3.11
N ASP A 64 2.39 13.96 2.25
CA ASP A 64 1.19 13.97 1.42
C ASP A 64 -0.05 13.53 2.23
N PRO A 65 -1.25 14.11 2.01
CA PRO A 65 -2.46 13.69 2.69
C PRO A 65 -2.81 12.20 2.52
N SER A 66 -2.37 11.55 1.44
CA SER A 66 -2.54 10.10 1.23
C SER A 66 -1.78 9.25 2.26
N GLY A 67 -0.80 9.81 2.98
CA GLY A 67 0.06 9.08 3.92
C GLY A 67 1.47 8.80 3.39
N VAL A 68 1.76 9.13 2.13
CA VAL A 68 3.11 9.01 1.56
C VAL A 68 4.01 10.13 2.10
N ILE A 69 5.22 9.75 2.53
CA ILE A 69 6.27 10.68 2.94
C ILE A 69 7.36 10.66 1.85
N ILE A 70 7.70 11.83 1.31
CA ILE A 70 8.71 11.99 0.27
C ILE A 70 9.88 12.79 0.85
N ILE A 71 11.08 12.22 0.78
CA ILE A 71 12.32 12.91 1.13
C ILE A 71 13.08 13.21 -0.15
N VAL A 72 13.22 14.50 -0.46
CA VAL A 72 13.98 14.97 -1.62
C VAL A 72 15.42 15.18 -1.18
N GLN A 73 16.34 14.43 -1.79
CA GLN A 73 17.79 14.53 -1.55
C GLN A 73 18.44 15.53 -2.50
N GLU A 74 18.02 15.52 -3.77
CA GLU A 74 18.54 16.39 -4.84
C GLU A 74 17.41 16.76 -5.82
N GLU A 75 17.45 17.97 -6.36
CA GLU A 75 16.56 18.42 -7.44
C GLU A 75 17.28 18.30 -8.78
N GLY A 76 16.67 17.61 -9.72
CA GLY A 76 17.16 17.57 -11.10
C GLY A 76 16.88 18.90 -11.83
N SER A 77 17.71 19.22 -12.82
CA SER A 77 17.50 20.40 -13.69
C SER A 77 16.57 20.12 -14.88
N GLY A 78 15.97 18.94 -14.95
CA GLY A 78 15.08 18.52 -16.03
C GLY A 78 13.70 19.16 -15.95
N SER A 79 12.92 19.04 -17.02
CA SER A 79 11.52 19.46 -17.00
C SER A 79 10.71 18.59 -16.03
N GLN A 80 9.83 19.21 -15.25
CA GLN A 80 8.86 18.48 -14.43
C GLN A 80 8.00 17.57 -15.30
N ALA A 81 7.89 16.31 -14.88
CA ALA A 81 7.08 15.32 -15.55
C ALA A 81 5.58 15.67 -15.50
N ARG A 82 4.87 15.42 -16.61
CA ARG A 82 3.46 15.74 -16.81
C ARG A 82 2.65 14.49 -17.16
N PRO A 83 1.32 14.52 -16.94
CA PRO A 83 0.43 13.49 -17.46
C PRO A 83 0.69 13.16 -18.94
N GLY A 84 0.76 11.87 -19.25
CA GLY A 84 1.09 11.34 -20.56
C GLY A 84 2.59 11.19 -20.85
N ASN A 85 3.48 11.67 -19.97
CA ASN A 85 4.91 11.42 -20.11
C ASN A 85 5.28 9.98 -19.73
N VAL A 86 6.25 9.44 -20.44
CA VAL A 86 6.93 8.19 -20.08
C VAL A 86 8.09 8.54 -19.16
N ILE A 87 8.14 7.90 -18.00
CA ILE A 87 9.19 8.05 -17.00
C ILE A 87 10.08 6.82 -17.04
N TYR A 88 11.38 7.05 -16.97
CA TYR A 88 12.39 6.03 -16.78
C TYR A 88 13.08 6.32 -15.45
N THR A 89 13.12 5.34 -14.55
CA THR A 89 13.74 5.50 -13.25
C THR A 89 14.61 4.31 -12.92
N GLU A 90 15.73 4.57 -12.25
CA GLU A 90 16.37 3.57 -11.42
C GLU A 90 15.73 3.61 -10.04
N PHE A 91 15.60 2.47 -9.38
CA PHE A 91 15.11 2.41 -8.00
C PHE A 91 15.73 1.24 -7.23
N ASN A 92 15.73 1.37 -5.90
CA ASN A 92 15.89 0.28 -4.95
C ASN A 92 14.68 0.31 -4.02
N LEU A 93 13.98 -0.81 -3.88
CA LEU A 93 12.90 -0.98 -2.93
C LEU A 93 13.43 -1.73 -1.71
N SER A 94 13.22 -1.16 -0.53
CA SER A 94 13.61 -1.78 0.73
C SER A 94 12.47 -1.77 1.74
N LEU A 95 12.49 -2.75 2.64
CA LEU A 95 11.71 -2.71 3.87
C LEU A 95 12.33 -1.70 4.85
N LEU A 96 11.59 -1.36 5.91
CA LEU A 96 12.06 -0.39 6.92
C LEU A 96 13.29 -0.88 7.71
N ASP A 97 13.59 -2.17 7.68
CA ASP A 97 14.82 -2.73 8.27
C ASP A 97 16.04 -2.67 7.33
N GLY A 98 15.88 -2.11 6.12
CA GLY A 98 16.92 -2.00 5.11
C GLY A 98 17.03 -3.20 4.17
N THR A 99 16.24 -4.26 4.35
CA THR A 99 16.23 -5.41 3.44
C THR A 99 15.81 -4.97 2.04
N ILE A 100 16.69 -5.09 1.04
CA ILE A 100 16.36 -4.83 -0.37
C ILE A 100 15.50 -5.99 -0.89
N VAL A 101 14.34 -5.65 -1.47
CA VAL A 101 13.39 -6.65 -2.00
C VAL A 101 13.17 -6.53 -3.50
N ASP A 102 13.54 -5.40 -4.11
CA ASP A 102 13.51 -5.19 -5.55
C ASP A 102 14.46 -4.07 -5.97
N THR A 103 14.97 -4.13 -7.20
CA THR A 103 15.89 -3.13 -7.74
C THR A 103 16.00 -3.22 -9.26
N THR A 104 16.22 -2.07 -9.91
CA THR A 104 16.59 -2.01 -11.34
C THR A 104 18.09 -2.22 -11.58
N ARG A 105 18.90 -2.32 -10.53
CA ARG A 105 20.36 -2.39 -10.60
C ARG A 105 20.86 -3.81 -10.37
N GLU A 106 21.50 -4.39 -11.38
CA GLU A 106 22.01 -5.77 -11.33
C GLU A 106 23.04 -5.98 -10.22
N ASP A 107 23.95 -5.02 -10.05
CA ASP A 107 24.99 -5.09 -9.02
C ASP A 107 24.40 -5.09 -7.60
N VAL A 108 23.33 -4.31 -7.38
CA VAL A 108 22.58 -4.31 -6.12
C VAL A 108 21.84 -5.63 -5.94
N ALA A 109 21.22 -6.17 -6.99
CA ALA A 109 20.50 -7.45 -6.92
C ALA A 109 21.42 -8.61 -6.54
N ILE A 110 22.61 -8.68 -7.14
CA ILE A 110 23.64 -9.67 -6.81
C ILE A 110 24.11 -9.49 -5.37
N ALA A 111 24.41 -8.25 -4.96
CA ALA A 111 24.91 -7.97 -3.61
C ALA A 111 23.90 -8.30 -2.49
N ASN A 112 22.62 -8.41 -2.80
CA ASN A 112 21.54 -8.69 -1.85
C ASN A 112 20.89 -10.07 -2.07
N ASP A 113 21.50 -10.96 -2.86
CA ASP A 113 21.00 -12.31 -3.13
C ASP A 113 19.55 -12.36 -3.70
N ILE A 114 19.13 -11.31 -4.42
CA ILE A 114 17.82 -11.22 -5.10
C ILE A 114 17.94 -11.24 -6.63
N TRP A 115 19.11 -11.59 -7.15
CA TRP A 115 19.34 -11.68 -8.59
C TRP A 115 18.53 -12.81 -9.24
N ASN A 116 17.98 -12.54 -10.42
CA ASN A 116 17.19 -13.48 -11.20
C ASN A 116 17.59 -13.43 -12.68
N GLU A 117 18.02 -14.57 -13.22
CA GLU A 117 18.44 -14.73 -14.62
C GLU A 117 17.34 -14.41 -15.65
N ASN A 118 16.07 -14.42 -15.24
CA ASN A 118 14.92 -14.12 -16.10
C ASN A 118 14.54 -12.63 -16.07
N VAL A 119 15.28 -11.80 -15.32
CA VAL A 119 15.05 -10.35 -15.22
C VAL A 119 16.16 -9.60 -15.96
N THR A 120 15.75 -8.69 -16.83
CA THR A 120 16.68 -7.71 -17.42
C THR A 120 16.73 -6.49 -16.52
N TYR A 121 17.85 -6.29 -15.83
CA TYR A 121 18.08 -5.15 -14.95
C TYR A 121 18.34 -3.87 -15.76
N THR A 122 17.27 -3.11 -15.99
CA THR A 122 17.26 -1.83 -16.70
C THR A 122 16.27 -0.88 -16.05
N PHE A 123 16.12 0.34 -16.58
CA PHE A 123 15.19 1.33 -16.06
C PHE A 123 13.76 0.80 -15.94
N PHE A 124 13.13 1.10 -14.81
CA PHE A 124 11.70 0.92 -14.66
C PHE A 124 10.97 2.00 -15.46
N GLN A 125 10.03 1.56 -16.29
CA GLN A 125 9.29 2.43 -17.20
C GLN A 125 7.81 2.45 -16.81
N PHE A 126 7.26 3.65 -16.65
CA PHE A 126 5.82 3.84 -16.46
C PHE A 126 5.33 5.14 -17.11
N VAL A 127 4.02 5.25 -17.34
CA VAL A 127 3.38 6.45 -17.89
C VAL A 127 2.70 7.20 -16.76
N ILE A 128 2.89 8.52 -16.67
CA ILE A 128 2.09 9.34 -15.75
C ILE A 128 0.65 9.37 -16.26
N PRO A 129 -0.34 8.92 -15.47
CA PRO A 129 -1.71 8.84 -15.94
C PRO A 129 -2.26 10.22 -16.30
N THR A 130 -3.04 10.27 -17.37
CA THR A 130 -3.93 11.40 -17.66
C THR A 130 -5.17 11.30 -16.78
N ALA A 131 -5.78 12.45 -16.47
CA ALA A 131 -6.98 12.49 -15.63
C ALA A 131 -8.06 11.53 -16.18
N GLY A 132 -8.55 10.62 -15.33
CA GLY A 132 -9.52 9.59 -15.69
C GLY A 132 -8.93 8.19 -15.94
N GLN A 133 -7.60 8.04 -15.97
CA GLN A 133 -6.95 6.72 -16.01
C GLN A 133 -6.35 6.44 -14.63
N GLY A 134 -7.11 5.78 -13.76
CA GLY A 134 -6.55 5.28 -12.50
C GLY A 134 -5.52 4.20 -12.81
N VAL A 135 -4.27 4.39 -12.38
CA VAL A 135 -3.35 3.27 -12.26
C VAL A 135 -3.79 2.54 -10.99
N ALA A 136 -4.50 1.43 -11.17
CA ALA A 136 -4.68 0.49 -10.09
C ALA A 136 -3.28 -0.07 -9.77
N VAL A 137 -2.69 0.37 -8.68
CA VAL A 137 -1.66 -0.45 -8.01
C VAL A 137 -2.44 -1.63 -7.48
N GLN A 138 -2.46 -2.71 -8.24
CA GLN A 138 -3.04 -3.97 -7.81
C GLN A 138 -2.13 -4.50 -6.69
N ALA A 139 -2.62 -4.39 -5.46
CA ALA A 139 -2.08 -5.05 -4.29
C ALA A 139 -2.33 -6.57 -4.37
#